data_AF-A0A0C3PEI3-F1
#
_entry.id   AF-A0A0C3PEI3-F1
#
_cell.length_a   1.000
_cell.length_b   1.000
_cell.length_c   1.000
_cell.angle_alpha   90.00
_cell.angle_beta   90.00
_cell.angle_gamma   90.00
#
_symmetry.space_group_name_H-M   'P 1'
#
loop_
_entity.id
_entity.type
_entity.pdbx_description
1 polymer ?
#
loop_
_entity_poly.entity_id
_entity_poly.type
_entity_poly.pdbx_seq_one_letter_code
_entity_poly.pdbx_strand_id
1 'polypeptide(L)'
;MWEFTNLRTTAMSWLDTDATLDHVEKIVLAAQYGTDEWLLRSLLALAKKPDPISVEEGRRLGLEVALKLASVREQLTADRV
;
A
#
# COMPACT_ATOMS: atom_id res chain seq x y z
N MET A 1 -18.35 -1.48 25.00
CA MET A 1 -17.67 -1.42 23.70
C MET A 1 -16.18 -1.49 23.98
N TRP A 2 -15.49 -2.56 23.54
CA TRP A 2 -14.06 -2.76 23.81
C TRP A 2 -13.25 -2.01 22.77
N GLU A 3 -12.85 -0.77 23.09
CA GLU A 3 -11.95 0.00 22.24
C GLU A 3 -10.53 -0.10 22.79
N PHE A 4 -9.78 -1.07 22.29
CA PHE A 4 -8.35 -1.18 22.58
C PHE A 4 -7.52 -0.26 21.69
N THR A 5 -7.83 1.03 21.72
CA THR A 5 -7.18 2.04 20.88
C THR A 5 -5.67 2.03 21.07
N ASN A 6 -5.19 1.91 22.32
CA ASN A 6 -3.76 1.84 22.61
C ASN A 6 -3.10 0.59 22.01
N LEU A 7 -3.72 -0.59 22.15
CA LEU A 7 -3.18 -1.82 21.57
C LEU A 7 -3.13 -1.74 20.04
N ARG A 8 -4.18 -1.19 19.42
CA ARG A 8 -4.24 -0.98 17.97
C ARG A 8 -3.11 -0.05 17.52
N THR A 9 -2.92 1.09 18.20
CA THR A 9 -1.86 2.03 17.86
C THR A 9 -0.47 1.39 18.00
N THR A 10 -0.23 0.62 19.06
CA THR A 10 1.03 -0.11 19.24
C THR A 10 1.25 -1.16 18.15
N ALA A 11 0.22 -1.95 17.82
CA ALA A 11 0.31 -2.96 16.77
C ALA A 11 0.56 -2.34 15.39
N MET A 12 -0.11 -1.24 15.06
CA MET A 12 0.15 -0.47 13.84
C MET A 12 1.58 0.04 13.83
N SER A 13 2.05 0.71 14.88
CA SER A 13 3.43 1.21 14.94
C SER A 13 4.48 0.11 14.71
N TRP A 14 4.27 -1.08 15.26
CA TRP A 14 5.15 -2.24 15.07
C TRP A 14 5.10 -2.77 13.63
N LEU A 15 3.90 -2.89 13.05
CA LEU A 15 3.71 -3.31 11.66
C LEU A 15 4.34 -2.30 10.65
N ASP A 16 4.49 -1.02 11.02
CA ASP A 16 5.19 -0.06 10.17
C ASP A 16 6.70 -0.31 10.14
N THR A 17 7.26 -0.48 11.33
CA THR A 17 8.67 -0.23 11.62
C THR A 17 9.46 -1.52 11.63
N ASP A 18 8.91 -2.57 12.23
CA ASP A 18 9.62 -3.79 12.57
C ASP A 18 9.18 -5.00 11.75
N ALA A 19 7.93 -5.00 11.25
CA ALA A 19 7.43 -6.10 10.45
C ALA A 19 8.01 -6.09 9.02
N THR A 20 8.50 -7.25 8.57
CA THR A 20 8.91 -7.47 7.18
C THR A 20 7.68 -7.71 6.31
N LEU A 21 6.91 -6.64 6.08
CA LEU A 21 5.77 -6.65 5.17
C LEU A 21 6.18 -6.13 3.80
N ASP A 22 5.70 -6.80 2.75
CA ASP A 22 5.79 -6.25 1.42
C ASP A 22 4.87 -5.02 1.24
N HIS A 23 5.10 -4.25 0.18
CA HIS A 23 4.34 -3.03 -0.08
C HIS A 23 2.84 -3.29 -0.32
N VAL A 24 2.49 -4.44 -0.91
CA VAL A 24 1.10 -4.83 -1.16
C VAL A 24 0.40 -5.23 0.13
N GLU A 25 1.09 -5.92 1.04
CA GLU A 25 0.60 -6.25 2.39
C GLU A 25 0.30 -4.98 3.18
N LYS A 26 1.22 -4.02 3.15
CA LYS A 26 1.00 -2.72 3.80
C LYS A 26 -0.21 -1.99 3.21
N ILE A 27 -0.43 -2.05 1.89
CA ILE A 27 -1.61 -1.45 1.23
C ILE A 27 -2.90 -2.14 1.69
N VAL A 28 -2.95 -3.47 1.66
CA VAL A 28 -4.14 -4.24 2.05
C VAL A 28 -4.50 -4.00 3.51
N LEU A 29 -3.50 -4.03 4.41
CA LEU A 29 -3.70 -3.75 5.83
C LEU A 29 -4.14 -2.29 6.06
N ALA A 30 -3.50 -1.33 5.41
CA ALA A 30 -3.85 0.08 5.54
C ALA A 30 -5.27 0.37 5.05
N ALA A 31 -5.71 -0.27 3.96
CA ALA A 31 -7.07 -0.16 3.45
C ALA A 31 -8.11 -0.78 4.40
N GLN A 32 -7.80 -1.92 5.03
CA GLN A 32 -8.71 -2.59 5.97
C GLN A 32 -8.79 -1.88 7.32
N TYR A 33 -7.67 -1.35 7.81
CA TYR A 33 -7.56 -0.76 9.15
C TYR A 33 -7.46 0.77 9.13
N GLY A 34 -7.77 1.43 8.01
CA GLY A 34 -7.93 2.89 7.93
C GLY A 34 -6.69 3.68 8.31
N THR A 35 -5.53 3.34 7.75
CA THR A 35 -4.27 4.08 7.95
C THR A 35 -3.88 4.77 6.63
N ASP A 36 -4.49 5.93 6.36
CA ASP A 36 -4.36 6.61 5.06
C ASP A 36 -2.92 6.98 4.70
N GLU A 37 -2.11 7.36 5.69
CA GLU A 37 -0.69 7.68 5.50
C GLU A 37 0.10 6.45 5.02
N TRP A 38 -0.18 5.27 5.56
CA TRP A 38 0.43 4.02 5.12
C TRP A 38 0.00 3.61 3.73
N LEU A 39 -1.28 3.80 3.43
CA LEU A 39 -1.83 3.51 2.13
C LEU A 39 -1.11 4.34 1.07
N LEU A 40 -1.01 5.66 1.30
CA LEU A 40 -0.37 6.58 0.36
C LEU A 40 1.12 6.27 0.18
N ARG A 41 1.90 6.13 1.26
CA ARG A 41 3.34 5.86 1.15
C ARG A 41 3.63 4.52 0.44
N SER A 42 2.81 3.50 0.71
CA SER A 42 3.01 2.17 0.13
C SER A 42 2.62 2.15 -1.34
N LEU A 43 1.54 2.85 -1.72
CA LEU A 43 1.17 3.04 -3.13
C LEU A 43 2.24 3.84 -3.90
N LEU A 44 2.77 4.92 -3.32
CA LEU A 44 3.84 5.70 -3.94
C LEU A 44 5.12 4.89 -4.12
N ALA A 45 5.47 4.04 -3.15
CA ALA A 45 6.61 3.14 -3.26
C ALA A 45 6.40 2.10 -4.37
N LEU A 46 5.20 1.53 -4.48
CA LEU A 46 4.85 0.59 -5.56
C LEU A 46 4.80 1.26 -6.94
N ALA A 47 4.39 2.53 -7.01
CA ALA A 47 4.37 3.32 -8.23
C ALA A 47 5.78 3.63 -8.75
N LYS A 48 6.73 3.87 -7.85
CA LYS A 48 8.14 4.17 -8.19
C LYS A 48 8.99 2.92 -8.44
N LYS A 49 8.49 1.73 -8.10
CA LYS A 49 9.19 0.45 -8.31
C LYS A 49 9.47 0.28 -9.82
N PRO A 50 10.72 0.01 -10.23
CA PRO A 50 11.05 -0.16 -11.65
C PRO A 50 10.34 -1.38 -12.26
N ASP A 51 10.22 -2.46 -11.48
CA ASP A 51 9.56 -3.67 -11.94
C ASP A 51 8.04 -3.44 -12.14
N PRO A 52 7.45 -4.06 -13.18
CA PRO A 52 6.01 -4.11 -13.35
C PRO A 52 5.32 -4.75 -12.15
N ILE A 53 4.05 -4.39 -11.95
CA ILE A 53 3.19 -5.07 -10.98
C ILE A 53 2.90 -6.48 -11.54
N SER A 54 3.22 -7.50 -10.75
CA SER A 54 2.92 -8.88 -11.08
C SER A 54 1.41 -9.16 -11.00
N VAL A 55 0.96 -10.22 -11.68
CA VAL A 55 -0.44 -10.66 -11.61
C VAL A 55 -0.87 -10.96 -10.17
N GLU A 56 0.04 -11.51 -9.36
CA GLU A 56 -0.26 -11.85 -7.97
C GLU A 56 -0.39 -10.59 -7.09
N GLU A 57 0.50 -9.61 -7.25
CA GLU A 57 0.35 -8.30 -6.60
C GLU A 57 -0.98 -7.63 -7.02
N GLY A 58 -1.32 -7.67 -8.32
CA GLY A 58 -2.58 -7.14 -8.83
C GLY A 58 -3.82 -7.81 -8.26
N ARG A 59 -3.80 -9.14 -8.07
CA ARG A 59 -4.90 -9.89 -7.44
C ARG A 59 -5.11 -9.48 -5.99
N ARG A 60 -4.02 -9.28 -5.23
CA ARG A 60 -4.07 -8.89 -3.81
C ARG A 60 -4.53 -7.44 -3.64
N LEU A 61 -4.12 -6.55 -4.52
CA LEU A 61 -4.57 -5.14 -4.53
C LEU A 61 -6.05 -5.00 -4.93
N GLY A 62 -6.54 -5.92 -5.75
CA GLY A 62 -7.86 -5.83 -6.37
C GLY A 62 -7.84 -4.95 -7.62
N LEU A 63 -8.85 -5.13 -8.47
CA LEU A 63 -8.90 -4.54 -9.82
C LEU A 63 -8.83 -3.01 -9.80
N GLU A 64 -9.61 -2.37 -8.93
CA GLU A 64 -9.71 -0.91 -8.90
C GLU A 64 -8.39 -0.25 -8.49
N VAL A 65 -7.76 -0.76 -7.41
CA VAL A 65 -6.48 -0.23 -6.91
C VAL A 65 -5.36 -0.48 -7.92
N ALA A 66 -5.33 -1.68 -8.52
CA ALA A 66 -4.34 -2.02 -9.54
C ALA A 66 -4.45 -1.11 -10.77
N LEU A 67 -5.66 -0.82 -11.25
CA LEU A 67 -5.89 0.07 -12.39
C LEU A 67 -5.51 1.53 -12.08
N LYS A 68 -5.91 2.05 -10.91
CA LYS A 68 -5.50 3.40 -10.48
C LYS A 68 -3.98 3.51 -10.39
N LEU A 69 -3.33 2.50 -9.82
CA LEU A 69 -1.89 2.48 -9.69
C LEU A 69 -1.18 2.40 -11.05
N ALA A 70 -1.71 1.60 -11.99
CA ALA A 70 -1.20 1.56 -13.36
C ALA A 70 -1.28 2.93 -14.03
N SER A 71 -2.42 3.62 -13.92
CA SER A 71 -2.58 4.97 -14.48
C SER A 71 -1.59 5.98 -13.89
N VAL A 72 -1.33 5.91 -12.58
CA VAL A 72 -0.31 6.76 -11.94
C VAL A 72 1.09 6.45 -12.47
N ARG A 73 1.43 5.17 -12.68
CA ARG A 73 2.73 4.76 -13.23
C ARG A 73 2.94 5.23 -14.66
N GLU A 74 1.89 5.20 -15.49
CA GLU A 74 1.92 5.74 -16.85
C GLU A 74 2.20 7.25 -16.85
N GLN A 75 1.51 8.00 -15.98
CA GLN A 75 1.71 9.44 -15.84
C GLN A 75 3.14 9.79 -15.37
N LEU A 76 3.68 9.06 -14.38
CA LEU A 76 5.05 9.24 -13.91
C LEU A 76 6.11 8.93 -14.97
N THR A 77 5.79 8.05 -15.92
CA THR A 77 6.68 7.73 -17.03
C THR A 77 6.59 8.77 -18.13
N ALA A 78 5.38 9.26 -18.43
CA ALA A 78 5.15 10.32 -19.41
C ALA A 78 5.77 11.67 -18.99
N ASP A 79 5.78 11.99 -17.69
CA ASP A 79 6.39 13.22 -17.15
C ASP A 79 7.94 13.20 -17.19
N ARG A 80 8.54 12.04 -17.51
CA ARG A 80 10.00 11.87 -17.65
C ARG A 80 10.50 11.99 -19.09
N VAL A 81 9.61 12.18 -20.07
CA VAL A 81 9.93 12.32 -21.51
C VAL A 81 9.83 13.79 -21.91
#